data_AF-A0A1W9JN05-F1
#
_entry.id   AF-A0A1W9JN05-F1
#
_cell.length_a   1.000
_cell.length_b   1.000
_cell.length_c   1.000
_cell.angle_alpha   90.00
_cell.angle_beta   90.00
_cell.angle_gamma   90.00
#
_symmetry.space_group_name_H-M   'P 1'
#
loop_
_entity.id
_entity.type
_entity.pdbx_description
1 polymer ?
#
loop_
_entity_poly.entity_id
_entity_poly.type
_entity_poly.pdbx_seq_one_letter_code
_entity_poly.pdbx_strand_id
1 'polypeptide(L)'
;MIGGVIMILTAIWVYQTLIKAKTGNVLMWVAGCAIVFLVIQVMFYNINIMIIDGLDGKDVGGEYDRDLTSVGDRKTQEGAGGWFMPVFFELLPPFAGFIAVALIRTQFILKQSLTPANLFSGIKDMFLSIKNSFKTSSN
;
A
#
# COMPACT_ATOMS: atom_id res chain seq x y z
N MET A 1 10.73 5.71 -0.79
CA MET A 1 10.00 4.51 -0.33
C MET A 1 8.66 4.91 0.31
N ILE A 2 7.73 5.39 -0.52
CA ILE A 2 6.36 5.74 -0.08
C ILE A 2 5.57 4.53 0.50
N GLY A 3 5.99 3.30 0.16
CA GLY A 3 5.27 2.08 0.55
C GLY A 3 5.14 1.85 2.05
N GLY A 4 6.14 2.22 2.87
CA GLY A 4 6.05 2.09 4.32
C GLY A 4 4.95 2.97 4.93
N VAL A 5 4.81 4.19 4.42
CA VAL A 5 3.74 5.12 4.85
C VAL A 5 2.37 4.57 4.48
N ILE A 6 2.21 4.06 3.25
CA ILE A 6 0.96 3.46 2.78
C ILE A 6 0.60 2.21 3.61
N MET A 7 1.57 1.40 3.98
CA MET A 7 1.37 0.23 4.85
C MET A 7 0.81 0.66 6.21
N ILE A 8 1.42 1.65 6.86
CA ILE A 8 0.98 2.14 8.17
C ILE A 8 -0.44 2.69 8.09
N LEU A 9 -0.74 3.52 7.08
CA LEU A 9 -2.09 4.05 6.86
C LEU A 9 -3.10 2.92 6.62
N THR A 10 -2.73 1.90 5.85
CA THR A 10 -3.58 0.71 5.61
C THR A 10 -3.86 -0.04 6.91
N ALA A 11 -2.84 -0.25 7.75
CA ALA A 11 -2.99 -0.93 9.03
C ALA A 11 -3.90 -0.15 10.00
N ILE A 12 -3.73 1.18 10.09
CA ILE A 12 -4.60 2.06 10.89
C ILE A 12 -6.03 2.00 10.36
N TRP A 13 -6.21 2.07 9.05
CA TRP A 13 -7.52 2.01 8.42
C TRP A 13 -8.26 0.69 8.72
N VAL A 14 -7.57 -0.44 8.60
CA VAL A 14 -8.11 -1.76 8.97
C VAL A 14 -8.46 -1.76 10.46
N TYR A 15 -7.52 -1.40 11.34
CA TYR A 15 -7.75 -1.38 12.79
C TYR A 15 -8.99 -0.58 13.18
N GLN A 16 -9.09 0.66 12.72
CA GLN A 16 -10.22 1.52 13.05
C GLN A 16 -11.55 0.97 12.52
N THR A 17 -11.54 0.39 11.32
CA THR A 17 -12.73 -0.26 10.78
C THR A 17 -13.18 -1.40 11.69
N LEU A 18 -12.25 -2.27 12.07
CA LEU A 18 -12.55 -3.50 12.81
C LEU A 18 -13.03 -3.22 14.23
N ILE A 19 -12.49 -2.18 14.87
CA ILE A 19 -12.97 -1.66 16.15
C ILE A 19 -14.41 -1.15 16.02
N LYS A 20 -14.70 -0.34 14.99
CA LYS A 20 -16.07 0.17 14.74
C LYS A 20 -17.07 -0.96 14.45
N ALA A 21 -16.63 -1.97 13.71
CA ALA A 21 -17.44 -3.14 13.36
C ALA A 21 -17.56 -4.16 14.51
N LYS A 22 -16.91 -3.92 15.66
CA LYS A 22 -16.90 -4.82 16.83
C LYS A 22 -16.52 -6.27 16.48
N THR A 23 -15.60 -6.42 15.54
CA THR A 23 -15.11 -7.74 15.13
C THR A 23 -14.22 -8.34 16.22
N GLY A 24 -14.28 -9.67 16.41
CA GLY A 24 -13.35 -10.38 17.29
C GLY A 24 -11.93 -10.43 16.70
N ASN A 25 -10.92 -10.57 17.56
CA ASN A 25 -9.51 -10.78 17.18
C ASN A 25 -8.93 -9.67 16.28
N VAL A 26 -9.27 -8.40 16.55
CA VAL A 26 -8.86 -7.22 15.74
C VAL A 26 -7.37 -7.22 15.42
N LEU A 27 -6.49 -7.42 16.42
CA LEU A 27 -5.04 -7.37 16.22
C LEU A 27 -4.54 -8.49 15.29
N MET A 28 -5.15 -9.68 15.35
CA MET A 28 -4.80 -10.79 14.46
C MET A 28 -5.17 -10.47 13.01
N TRP A 29 -6.33 -9.86 12.79
CA TRP A 29 -6.75 -9.41 11.46
C TRP A 29 -5.86 -8.31 10.90
N VAL A 30 -5.49 -7.33 11.73
CA VAL A 30 -4.56 -6.26 11.33
C VAL A 30 -3.21 -6.84 10.95
N ALA A 31 -2.66 -7.75 11.77
CA ALA A 31 -1.41 -8.44 11.45
C ALA A 31 -1.50 -9.26 10.17
N GLY A 32 -2.60 -10.00 9.98
CA GLY A 32 -2.86 -10.75 8.75
C GLY A 32 -2.93 -9.85 7.52
N CYS A 33 -3.62 -8.72 7.60
CA CYS A 33 -3.67 -7.72 6.52
C CYS A 33 -2.30 -7.10 6.23
N ALA A 34 -1.48 -6.84 7.26
CA ALA A 34 -0.12 -6.34 7.07
C ALA A 34 0.77 -7.36 6.35
N ILE A 35 0.66 -8.65 6.69
CA ILE A 35 1.38 -9.73 6.00
C ILE A 35 0.94 -9.80 4.54
N VAL A 36 -0.36 -9.79 4.26
CA VAL A 36 -0.87 -9.79 2.88
C VAL A 36 -0.34 -8.59 2.09
N PHE A 37 -0.37 -7.40 2.70
CA PHE A 37 0.14 -6.19 2.08
C PHE A 37 1.60 -6.35 1.66
N LEU A 38 2.46 -6.85 2.56
CA LEU A 38 3.88 -7.06 2.28
C LEU A 38 4.13 -8.12 1.19
N VAL A 39 3.40 -9.24 1.24
CA VAL A 39 3.51 -10.30 0.22
C VAL A 39 3.16 -9.74 -1.16
N ILE A 40 2.03 -9.04 -1.29
CA ILE A 40 1.60 -8.45 -2.55
C ILE A 40 2.57 -7.35 -3.01
N GLN A 41 3.10 -6.54 -2.08
CA GLN A 41 4.11 -5.54 -2.41
C GLN A 41 5.39 -6.18 -2.98
N VAL A 42 5.87 -7.28 -2.41
CA VAL A 42 7.05 -8.01 -2.94
C VAL A 42 6.74 -8.63 -4.30
N MET A 43 5.55 -9.20 -4.49
CA MET A 43 5.15 -9.74 -5.80
C MET A 43 5.11 -8.65 -6.88
N PHE A 44 4.52 -7.49 -6.59
CA PHE A 44 4.45 -6.40 -7.56
C PHE A 44 5.79 -5.69 -7.78
N TYR A 45 6.68 -5.72 -6.79
CA TYR A 45 8.07 -5.34 -6.98
C TYR A 45 8.73 -6.20 -8.07
N ASN A 46 8.57 -7.53 -8.02
CA ASN A 46 9.10 -8.43 -9.05
C ASN A 46 8.41 -8.23 -10.41
N ILE A 47 7.10 -7.94 -10.42
CA ILE A 47 6.38 -7.61 -11.66
C ILE A 47 6.95 -6.32 -12.28
N ASN A 48 7.27 -5.31 -11.47
CA ASN A 48 7.88 -4.09 -11.99
C ASN A 48 9.24 -4.37 -12.66
N ILE A 49 10.09 -5.20 -12.03
CA ILE A 49 11.37 -5.63 -12.62
C ILE A 49 11.10 -6.29 -13.97
N MET A 50 10.21 -7.29 -14.01
CA MET A 50 9.86 -7.99 -15.24
C MET A 50 9.36 -7.05 -16.36
N ILE A 51 8.53 -6.06 -16.01
CA ILE A 51 8.03 -5.08 -16.99
C ILE A 51 9.18 -4.22 -17.51
N ILE A 52 10.06 -3.73 -16.64
CA ILE A 52 11.18 -2.87 -17.03
C ILE A 52 12.17 -3.65 -17.90
N ASP A 53 12.54 -4.86 -17.49
CA ASP A 53 13.46 -5.72 -18.24
C ASP A 53 12.90 -6.06 -19.62
N GLY A 54 11.59 -6.34 -19.68
CA GLY A 54 10.89 -6.63 -20.94
C GLY A 54 10.74 -5.42 -21.87
N LEU A 55 10.73 -4.19 -21.34
CA LEU A 55 10.59 -2.96 -22.13
C LEU A 55 11.94 -2.39 -22.58
N ASP A 56 12.96 -2.41 -21.71
CA ASP A 56 14.29 -1.85 -21.99
C ASP A 56 15.28 -2.89 -22.56
N GLY A 57 14.91 -4.18 -22.60
CA GLY A 57 15.74 -5.25 -23.16
C GLY A 57 17.06 -5.49 -22.40
N LYS A 58 17.18 -4.95 -21.18
CA LYS A 58 18.33 -5.05 -20.27
C LYS A 58 17.84 -5.65 -18.96
N ASP A 59 18.62 -6.53 -18.35
CA ASP A 59 18.33 -7.10 -17.03
C ASP A 59 18.68 -6.08 -15.93
N VAL A 60 17.64 -5.43 -15.38
CA VAL A 60 17.74 -4.45 -14.30
C VAL A 60 17.64 -5.13 -12.94
N GLY A 61 17.47 -6.46 -12.88
CA GLY A 61 17.14 -7.22 -11.66
C GLY A 61 18.02 -6.94 -10.44
N GLY A 62 19.32 -6.64 -10.64
CA GLY A 62 20.24 -6.26 -9.56
C GLY A 62 20.34 -4.75 -9.28
N GLU A 63 19.94 -3.90 -10.21
CA GLU A 63 20.00 -2.43 -10.11
C GLU A 63 18.64 -1.77 -9.82
N TYR A 64 17.57 -2.57 -9.79
CA TYR A 64 16.23 -2.09 -9.46
C TYR A 64 16.13 -1.65 -7.99
N ASP A 65 16.88 -2.30 -7.11
CA ASP A 65 17.04 -1.87 -5.74
C ASP A 65 17.88 -0.60 -5.66
N ARG A 66 17.36 0.39 -4.91
CA ARG A 66 18.14 1.56 -4.55
C ARG A 66 19.19 1.15 -3.54
N ASP A 67 20.42 1.64 -3.72
CA ASP A 67 21.36 1.74 -2.62
C ASP A 67 20.70 2.48 -1.45
N LEU A 68 20.75 1.91 -0.25
CA LEU A 68 20.17 2.47 0.98
C LEU A 68 20.74 3.86 1.31
N THR A 69 21.87 4.23 0.71
CA THR A 69 22.53 5.53 0.86
C THR A 69 22.17 6.55 -0.23
N SER A 70 21.40 6.14 -1.25
CA SER A 70 21.06 6.95 -2.42
C SER A 70 19.68 7.61 -2.30
N VAL A 71 19.65 8.94 -2.33
CA VAL A 71 18.43 9.75 -2.47
C VAL A 71 18.32 10.24 -3.92
N GLY A 72 17.83 9.37 -4.81
CA GLY A 72 17.55 9.69 -6.22
C GLY A 72 16.37 8.86 -6.75
N ASP A 73 15.82 9.20 -7.92
CA ASP A 73 14.71 8.44 -8.54
C ASP A 73 15.09 6.97 -8.81
N ARG A 74 14.09 6.08 -8.90
CA ARG A 74 14.37 4.69 -9.35
C ARG A 74 14.96 4.76 -10.76
N LYS A 75 15.97 3.94 -11.07
CA LYS A 75 16.59 3.87 -12.40
C LYS A 75 15.59 3.28 -13.42
N THR A 76 14.66 4.10 -13.86
CA THR A 76 13.85 3.93 -15.08
C THR A 76 14.18 5.04 -16.08
N GLN A 77 15.36 5.66 -15.94
CA GLN A 77 15.71 6.94 -16.53
C GLN A 77 16.05 6.92 -18.03
N GLU A 78 16.08 5.76 -18.70
CA GLU A 78 16.46 5.70 -20.12
C GLU A 78 15.34 5.22 -21.07
N GLY A 79 14.17 4.83 -20.55
CA GLY A 79 13.07 4.24 -21.33
C GLY A 79 11.89 5.19 -21.62
N ALA A 80 11.14 4.88 -22.68
CA ALA A 80 10.01 5.65 -23.22
C ALA A 80 8.88 5.88 -22.20
N GLY A 81 8.94 6.98 -21.44
CA GLY A 81 7.91 7.34 -20.46
C GLY A 81 8.22 8.53 -19.55
N GLY A 82 9.46 9.03 -19.54
CA GLY A 82 9.86 10.24 -18.82
C GLY A 82 9.64 10.15 -17.30
N TRP A 83 9.40 11.30 -16.65
CA TRP A 83 9.25 11.42 -15.19
C TRP A 83 8.09 10.60 -14.57
N PHE A 84 7.13 10.14 -15.39
CA PHE A 84 5.94 9.42 -14.93
C PHE A 84 6.24 7.96 -14.54
N MET A 85 7.06 7.26 -15.32
CA MET A 85 7.33 5.83 -15.11
C MET A 85 8.00 5.50 -13.77
N PRO A 86 9.02 6.25 -13.30
CA PRO A 86 9.57 6.04 -11.96
C PRO A 86 8.53 6.17 -10.84
N VAL A 87 7.65 7.17 -10.93
CA VAL A 87 6.58 7.41 -9.94
C VAL A 87 5.54 6.29 -9.96
N PHE A 88 5.11 5.89 -11.16
CA PHE A 88 4.17 4.79 -11.33
C PHE A 88 4.71 3.50 -10.72
N PHE A 89 5.95 3.10 -11.04
CA PHE A 89 6.55 1.90 -10.48
C PHE A 89 6.86 2.01 -8.97
N GLU A 90 7.10 3.21 -8.44
CA GLU A 90 7.19 3.41 -6.98
C GLU A 90 5.85 3.20 -6.27
N LEU A 91 4.76 3.65 -6.88
CA LEU A 91 3.42 3.60 -6.27
C LEU A 91 2.70 2.27 -6.50
N LEU A 92 2.95 1.59 -7.61
CA LEU A 92 2.20 0.40 -8.02
C LEU A 92 2.25 -0.73 -6.96
N PRO A 93 3.41 -1.13 -6.41
CA PRO A 93 3.46 -2.21 -5.42
C PRO A 93 2.68 -1.92 -4.12
N PRO A 94 2.86 -0.78 -3.44
CA PRO A 94 2.08 -0.50 -2.24
C PRO A 94 0.60 -0.24 -2.54
N PHE A 95 0.26 0.28 -3.72
CA PHE A 95 -1.14 0.42 -4.13
C PHE A 95 -1.82 -0.94 -4.33
N ALA A 96 -1.13 -1.89 -4.99
CA ALA A 96 -1.63 -3.25 -5.14
C ALA A 96 -1.83 -3.93 -3.78
N GLY A 97 -0.89 -3.75 -2.85
CA GLY A 97 -1.01 -4.23 -1.48
C GLY A 97 -2.26 -3.66 -0.76
N PHE A 98 -2.49 -2.36 -0.89
CA PHE A 98 -3.67 -1.70 -0.33
C PHE A 98 -4.98 -2.26 -0.90
N ILE A 99 -5.07 -2.44 -2.23
CA ILE A 99 -6.26 -2.99 -2.87
C ILE A 99 -6.52 -4.44 -2.44
N ALA A 100 -5.48 -5.27 -2.35
CA ALA A 100 -5.60 -6.64 -1.85
C ALA A 100 -6.16 -6.67 -0.41
N VAL A 101 -5.65 -5.80 0.46
CA VAL A 101 -6.18 -5.66 1.82
C VAL A 101 -7.62 -5.16 1.82
N ALA A 102 -7.97 -4.21 0.96
CA ALA A 102 -9.34 -3.71 0.84
C ALA A 102 -10.32 -4.83 0.47
N LEU A 103 -9.95 -5.69 -0.49
CA LEU A 103 -10.74 -6.86 -0.87
C LEU A 103 -10.91 -7.82 0.30
N ILE A 104 -9.82 -8.16 1.00
CA ILE A 104 -9.87 -9.09 2.13
C ILE A 104 -10.73 -8.55 3.26
N ARG A 105 -10.51 -7.29 3.64
CA ARG A 105 -11.27 -6.57 4.66
C ARG A 105 -12.75 -6.61 4.35
N THR A 106 -13.15 -6.26 3.13
CA THR A 106 -14.56 -6.15 2.76
C THR A 106 -15.25 -7.52 2.66
N GLN A 107 -14.61 -8.50 2.03
CA GLN A 107 -15.23 -9.81 1.79
C GLN A 107 -15.13 -10.77 2.97
N PHE A 108 -13.94 -10.94 3.54
CA PHE A 108 -13.72 -11.99 4.55
C PHE A 108 -13.96 -11.49 5.97
N ILE A 109 -13.56 -10.24 6.27
CA ILE A 109 -13.63 -9.71 7.63
C ILE A 109 -15.00 -9.07 7.90
N LEU A 110 -15.40 -8.12 7.05
CA LEU A 110 -16.67 -7.40 7.18
C LEU A 110 -17.86 -8.14 6.58
N LYS A 111 -17.62 -9.12 5.70
CA LYS A 111 -18.67 -9.90 5.00
C LYS A 111 -19.67 -9.01 4.26
N GLN A 112 -19.18 -7.94 3.65
CA GLN A 112 -19.95 -6.99 2.86
C GLN A 112 -19.80 -7.25 1.36
N SER A 113 -20.78 -6.83 0.56
CA SER A 113 -20.69 -6.90 -0.90
C SER A 113 -19.52 -6.06 -1.45
N LEU A 114 -18.88 -6.54 -2.52
CA LEU A 114 -17.82 -5.82 -3.24
C LEU A 114 -18.40 -4.66 -4.05
N THR A 115 -18.61 -3.54 -3.36
CA THR A 115 -18.92 -2.26 -3.99
C THR A 115 -17.78 -1.27 -3.73
N PRO A 116 -17.54 -0.28 -4.60
CA PRO A 116 -16.55 0.76 -4.34
C PRO A 116 -16.77 1.46 -2.98
N ALA A 117 -18.04 1.68 -2.62
CA ALA A 117 -18.41 2.27 -1.33
C ALA A 117 -17.93 1.41 -0.14
N ASN A 118 -18.12 0.09 -0.20
CA ASN A 118 -17.71 -0.81 0.89
C ASN A 118 -16.18 -1.00 0.92
N LEU A 119 -15.54 -1.07 -0.24
CA LEU A 119 -14.09 -1.22 -0.38
C LEU A 119 -13.32 -0.07 0.25
N PHE A 120 -13.77 1.16 0.04
CA PHE A 120 -13.08 2.37 0.52
C PHE A 120 -13.75 3.01 1.75
N SER A 121 -14.69 2.30 2.36
CA SER A 121 -15.39 2.75 3.56
C SER A 121 -14.42 3.05 4.70
N GLY A 122 -14.68 4.10 5.48
CA GLY A 122 -13.89 4.45 6.67
C GLY A 122 -12.54 5.13 6.41
N ILE A 123 -12.10 5.29 5.15
CA ILE A 123 -10.85 6.03 4.83
C ILE A 123 -10.96 7.49 5.27
N LYS A 124 -12.09 8.14 4.95
CA LYS A 124 -12.36 9.53 5.38
C LYS A 124 -12.28 9.67 6.90
N ASP A 125 -12.91 8.76 7.62
CA ASP A 125 -12.90 8.77 9.08
C ASP A 125 -11.50 8.54 9.66
N MET A 126 -10.71 7.67 9.03
CA MET A 126 -9.31 7.45 9.41
C MET A 126 -8.51 8.75 9.33
N PHE A 127 -8.60 9.48 8.21
CA PHE A 127 -7.91 10.77 8.09
C PHE A 127 -8.44 11.82 9.05
N LEU A 128 -9.76 11.86 9.32
CA LEU A 128 -10.32 12.73 10.35
C LEU A 128 -9.81 12.38 11.74
N SER A 129 -9.70 11.09 12.06
CA SER A 129 -9.16 10.59 13.33
C SER A 129 -7.68 10.97 13.49
N ILE A 130 -6.86 10.76 12.47
CA ILE A 130 -5.44 11.16 12.44
C ILE A 130 -5.32 12.69 12.58
N LYS A 131 -6.14 13.46 11.86
CA LYS A 131 -6.14 14.93 12.00
C LYS A 131 -6.48 15.35 13.43
N ASN A 132 -7.48 14.70 14.04
CA ASN A 132 -7.91 15.04 15.39
C ASN A 132 -6.91 14.60 16.47
N SER A 133 -6.08 13.58 16.24
CA SER A 133 -5.04 13.19 17.22
C SER A 133 -3.92 14.22 17.39
N PHE A 134 -3.78 15.18 16.46
CA PHE A 134 -2.84 16.29 16.57
C PHE A 134 -3.42 17.53 17.27
N LYS A 135 -4.73 17.54 17.57
CA LYS A 135 -5.32 18.63 18.35
C LYS A 135 -4.94 18.41 19.81
N THR A 136 -4.19 19.35 20.39
CA THR A 136 -3.92 19.36 21.83
C THR A 136 -5.24 19.56 22.56
N SER A 137 -5.53 18.73 23.57
CA SER A 137 -6.58 19.06 24.54
C SER A 137 -6.09 20.29 25.29
N SER A 138 -6.59 21.48 24.95
CA SER A 138 -6.40 22.66 25.78
C SER A 138 -7.15 22.41 27.08
N ASN A 139 -6.42 22.01 28.12
CA ASN A 139 -6.89 22.10 29.50
C ASN A 139 -6.79 23.55 29.98
#